data_AF-A0A0K8J2A4-F1
#
_entry.id   AF-A0A0K8J2A4-F1
#
_cell.length_a   1.000
_cell.length_b   1.000
_cell.length_c   1.000
_cell.angle_alpha   90.00
_cell.angle_beta   90.00
_cell.angle_gamma   90.00
#
_symmetry.space_group_name_H-M   'P 1'
#
loop_
_entity.id
_entity.type
_entity.pdbx_description
1 polymer ?
#
loop_
_entity_poly.entity_id
_entity_poly.type
_entity_poly.pdbx_seq_one_letter_code
_entity_poly.pdbx_strand_id
1 'polypeptide(L)'
;MSVCRFIASDFPLTEFASSQDYPIEINVDNGTIYDGGADDNYFLIPFLNVADYTDKKYGVYLEWDYTDGRAKQFIEYIKTALQKSDVIEFWHVWLMDYYEFEDRPFIHRKAISIDELTTEHIKEIDNAVIWNTPDKMYPERPSFYCLTITR
;
A
#
# COMPACT_ATOMS: atom_id res chain seq x y z
N MET A 1 -5.32 11.90 -10.39
CA MET A 1 -4.42 10.79 -10.01
C MET A 1 -3.96 10.98 -8.58
N SER A 2 -3.82 9.88 -7.83
CA SER A 2 -3.43 9.90 -6.43
C SER A 2 -2.43 8.79 -6.12
N VAL A 3 -1.74 8.92 -4.99
CA VAL A 3 -0.97 7.82 -4.40
C VAL A 3 -1.92 6.68 -4.05
N CYS A 4 -1.52 5.45 -4.32
CA CYS A 4 -2.28 4.25 -4.04
C CYS A 4 -1.40 3.20 -3.38
N ARG A 5 -1.97 2.56 -2.36
CA ARG A 5 -1.39 1.42 -1.66
C ARG A 5 -2.29 0.24 -1.91
N PHE A 6 -1.75 -0.88 -2.36
CA PHE A 6 -2.54 -2.08 -2.56
C PHE A 6 -1.75 -3.34 -2.26
N ILE A 7 -2.49 -4.39 -1.91
CA ILE A 7 -1.96 -5.73 -1.74
C ILE A 7 -2.37 -6.54 -2.95
N ALA A 8 -1.46 -7.37 -3.47
CA ALA A 8 -1.71 -8.24 -4.60
C ALA A 8 -1.39 -9.72 -4.30
N SER A 9 -2.18 -10.62 -4.88
CA SER A 9 -2.16 -12.06 -4.59
C SER A 9 -2.65 -12.89 -5.78
N ASP A 10 -2.28 -14.17 -5.79
CA ASP A 10 -2.82 -15.18 -6.71
C ASP A 10 -4.13 -15.82 -6.20
N PHE A 11 -4.57 -15.44 -5.00
CA PHE A 11 -5.81 -15.86 -4.35
C PHE A 11 -6.67 -14.65 -3.94
N PRO A 12 -8.02 -14.73 -3.98
CA PRO A 12 -8.90 -13.64 -3.54
C PRO A 12 -8.58 -13.13 -2.12
N LEU A 13 -8.30 -11.84 -2.02
CA LEU A 13 -7.99 -11.18 -0.75
C LEU A 13 -9.29 -10.78 -0.03
N THR A 14 -9.30 -10.92 1.30
CA THR A 14 -10.46 -10.56 2.11
C THR A 14 -10.53 -9.03 2.25
N GLU A 15 -11.72 -8.47 2.05
CA GLU A 15 -12.01 -7.06 2.33
C GLU A 15 -12.11 -6.81 3.84
N PHE A 16 -11.85 -5.58 4.25
CA PHE A 16 -11.92 -5.18 5.65
C PHE A 16 -12.44 -3.75 5.75
N ALA A 17 -13.37 -3.53 6.67
CA ALA A 17 -13.84 -2.23 7.08
C ALA A 17 -14.26 -2.35 8.54
N SER A 18 -13.80 -1.44 9.41
CA SER A 18 -14.35 -1.38 10.76
C SER A 18 -15.84 -1.03 10.70
N SER A 19 -16.63 -1.65 11.58
CA SER A 19 -18.04 -1.33 11.77
C SER A 19 -18.26 -0.18 12.75
N GLN A 20 -17.19 0.40 13.29
CA GLN A 20 -17.26 1.50 14.24
C GLN A 20 -17.15 2.85 13.50
N ASP A 21 -17.89 3.84 13.99
CA ASP A 21 -17.71 5.22 13.56
C ASP A 21 -16.64 5.88 14.43
N TYR A 22 -15.56 6.35 13.81
CA TYR A 22 -14.51 7.11 14.50
C TYR A 22 -14.71 8.61 14.32
N PRO A 23 -14.45 9.42 15.36
CA PRO A 23 -14.50 10.87 15.23
C PRO A 23 -13.41 11.36 14.27
N ILE A 24 -13.76 12.34 13.43
CA ILE A 24 -12.82 13.03 12.55
C ILE A 24 -12.64 14.44 13.09
N GLU A 25 -11.40 14.78 13.41
CA GLU A 25 -11.00 16.12 13.81
C GLU A 25 -10.33 16.82 12.64
N ILE A 26 -10.92 17.93 12.18
CA ILE A 26 -10.38 18.76 11.10
C ILE A 26 -9.85 20.05 11.70
N ASN A 27 -8.54 20.23 11.69
CA ASN A 27 -7.90 21.47 12.06
C ASN A 27 -7.65 22.31 10.80
N VAL A 28 -8.49 23.32 10.58
CA VAL A 28 -8.43 24.17 9.39
C VAL A 28 -7.22 25.10 9.42
N ASP A 29 -6.80 25.56 10.60
CA ASP A 29 -5.67 26.48 10.75
C ASP A 29 -4.34 25.81 10.36
N ASN A 30 -4.19 24.54 10.69
CA ASN A 30 -2.98 23.76 10.42
C ASN A 30 -3.09 22.88 9.17
N GLY A 31 -4.29 22.78 8.56
CA GLY A 31 -4.56 21.93 7.40
C GLY A 31 -4.42 20.44 7.69
N THR A 32 -4.66 20.01 8.94
CA THR A 32 -4.50 18.60 9.35
C THR A 32 -5.85 17.93 9.61
N ILE A 33 -5.93 16.65 9.28
CA ILE A 33 -7.06 15.77 9.60
C ILE A 33 -6.54 14.69 10.55
N TYR A 34 -7.24 14.43 11.64
CA TYR A 34 -6.96 13.35 12.58
C TYR A 34 -8.19 12.47 12.72
N ASP A 35 -8.00 11.16 12.57
CA ASP A 35 -9.08 10.17 12.51
C ASP A 35 -9.25 9.37 13.83
N GLY A 36 -8.70 9.91 14.93
CA GLY A 36 -8.70 9.26 16.24
C GLY A 36 -7.60 8.22 16.45
N GLY A 37 -6.85 7.85 15.41
CA GLY A 37 -5.68 6.95 15.53
C GLY A 37 -6.01 5.51 15.90
N ALA A 38 -7.28 5.09 15.81
CA ALA A 38 -7.69 3.74 16.16
C ALA A 38 -7.07 2.69 15.22
N ASP A 39 -6.59 1.59 15.80
CA ASP A 39 -5.80 0.56 15.10
C ASP A 39 -6.57 -0.19 14.02
N ASP A 40 -7.90 -0.24 14.11
CA ASP A 40 -8.81 -0.87 13.17
C ASP A 40 -9.49 0.12 12.22
N ASN A 41 -9.18 1.43 12.31
CA ASN A 41 -9.68 2.44 11.40
C ASN A 41 -8.86 2.47 10.10
N TYR A 42 -9.02 1.43 9.28
CA TYR A 42 -8.51 1.34 7.91
C TYR A 42 -9.46 0.50 7.06
N PHE A 43 -9.31 0.59 5.74
CA PHE A 43 -10.13 -0.14 4.80
C PHE A 43 -9.28 -0.95 3.83
N LEU A 44 -9.74 -2.15 3.53
CA LEU A 44 -9.27 -3.00 2.44
C LEU A 44 -10.43 -3.22 1.47
N ILE A 45 -10.35 -2.60 0.30
CA ILE A 45 -11.43 -2.52 -0.70
C ILE A 45 -10.95 -3.17 -2.01
N PRO A 46 -11.78 -3.84 -2.82
CA PRO A 46 -11.33 -4.49 -4.04
C PRO A 46 -10.59 -3.53 -4.98
N PHE A 47 -9.40 -3.92 -5.44
CA PHE A 47 -8.60 -3.17 -6.40
C PHE A 47 -8.60 -3.87 -7.76
N LEU A 48 -9.36 -3.32 -8.71
CA LEU A 48 -9.63 -3.96 -10.00
C LEU A 48 -8.50 -3.79 -11.01
N ASN A 49 -7.62 -2.80 -10.81
CA ASN A 49 -6.51 -2.46 -11.71
C ASN A 49 -5.21 -3.18 -11.36
N VAL A 50 -5.24 -4.25 -10.57
CA VAL A 50 -4.04 -4.97 -10.12
C VAL A 50 -3.14 -5.43 -11.28
N ALA A 51 -3.75 -5.85 -12.39
CA ALA A 51 -3.06 -6.34 -13.58
C ALA A 51 -2.22 -5.28 -14.31
N ASP A 52 -2.45 -3.98 -14.02
CA ASP A 52 -1.67 -2.89 -14.60
C ASP A 52 -0.28 -2.78 -13.95
N TYR A 53 -0.08 -3.40 -12.78
CA TYR A 53 1.13 -3.23 -11.95
C TYR A 53 1.90 -4.55 -11.71
N THR A 54 1.22 -5.69 -11.75
CA THR A 54 1.80 -7.01 -11.42
C THR A 54 1.08 -8.14 -12.15
N ASP A 55 1.71 -9.31 -12.20
CA ASP A 55 1.15 -10.55 -12.78
C ASP A 55 0.13 -11.24 -11.84
N LYS A 56 -0.08 -10.69 -10.63
CA LYS A 56 -1.08 -11.18 -9.66
C LYS A 56 -2.50 -10.90 -10.14
N LYS A 57 -3.43 -11.76 -9.74
CA LYS A 57 -4.82 -11.74 -10.24
C LYS A 57 -5.79 -10.95 -9.36
N TYR A 58 -5.52 -10.87 -8.07
CA TYR A 58 -6.41 -10.25 -7.10
C TYR A 58 -5.68 -9.15 -6.35
N GLY A 59 -6.37 -8.06 -6.08
CA GLY A 59 -5.84 -7.00 -5.24
C GLY A 59 -6.90 -6.37 -4.35
N VAL A 60 -6.44 -5.82 -3.21
CA VAL A 60 -7.21 -4.91 -2.37
C VAL A 60 -6.42 -3.62 -2.16
N TYR A 61 -7.11 -2.50 -2.28
CA TYR A 61 -6.64 -1.16 -1.97
C TYR A 61 -6.64 -0.95 -0.46
N LEU A 62 -5.56 -0.38 0.08
CA LEU A 62 -5.42 -0.01 1.48
C LEU A 62 -5.63 1.49 1.65
N GLU A 63 -6.76 1.86 2.25
CA GLU A 63 -7.03 3.22 2.71
C GLU A 63 -6.72 3.32 4.20
N TRP A 64 -5.77 4.19 4.56
CA TRP A 64 -5.41 4.42 5.95
C TRP A 64 -4.62 5.73 6.14
N ASP A 65 -4.50 6.15 7.39
CA ASP A 65 -3.36 6.94 7.85
C ASP A 65 -2.44 6.02 8.68
N TYR A 66 -1.13 6.07 8.47
CA TYR A 66 -0.24 5.10 9.10
C TYR A 66 -0.20 5.27 10.62
N THR A 67 -0.37 4.17 11.35
CA THR A 67 0.03 4.05 12.76
C THR A 67 0.71 2.69 12.98
N ASP A 68 1.56 2.59 14.00
CA ASP A 68 2.19 1.30 14.32
C ASP A 68 1.17 0.22 14.70
N GLY A 69 0.02 0.62 15.25
CA GLY A 69 -1.07 -0.30 15.59
C GLY A 69 -1.81 -0.82 14.35
N ARG A 70 -2.14 0.06 13.40
CA ARG A 70 -2.68 -0.34 12.08
C ARG A 70 -1.72 -1.22 11.33
N ALA A 71 -0.43 -0.87 11.32
CA ALA A 71 0.60 -1.67 10.67
C ALA A 71 0.73 -3.07 11.28
N LYS A 72 0.55 -3.24 12.60
CA LYS A 72 0.49 -4.56 13.24
C LYS A 72 -0.73 -5.36 12.77
N GLN A 73 -1.92 -4.76 12.74
CA GLN A 73 -3.11 -5.44 12.23
C GLN A 73 -2.95 -5.83 10.75
N PHE A 74 -2.33 -4.96 9.96
CA PHE A 74 -2.03 -5.21 8.56
C PHE A 74 -1.03 -6.38 8.38
N ILE A 75 -0.03 -6.51 9.23
CA ILE A 75 0.87 -7.67 9.23
C ILE A 75 0.11 -8.96 9.56
N GLU A 76 -0.80 -8.94 10.53
CA GLU A 76 -1.65 -10.11 10.83
C GLU A 76 -2.59 -10.48 9.67
N TYR A 77 -3.09 -9.47 8.94
CA TYR A 77 -3.82 -9.67 7.69
C TYR A 77 -2.94 -10.39 6.64
N ILE A 78 -1.72 -9.92 6.43
CA ILE A 78 -0.77 -10.54 5.49
C ILE A 78 -0.44 -11.99 5.91
N LYS A 79 -0.20 -12.24 7.20
CA LYS A 79 0.00 -13.61 7.74
C LYS A 79 -1.16 -14.52 7.39
N THR A 80 -2.39 -14.03 7.56
CA THR A 80 -3.61 -14.78 7.24
C THR A 80 -3.71 -15.04 5.74
N ALA A 81 -3.43 -14.05 4.90
CA ALA A 81 -3.43 -14.20 3.45
C ALA A 81 -2.38 -15.22 2.98
N LEU A 82 -1.19 -15.19 3.59
CA LEU A 82 -0.11 -16.14 3.35
C LEU A 82 -0.43 -17.57 3.80
N GLN A 83 -1.54 -17.84 4.49
CA GLN A 83 -2.02 -19.21 4.70
C GLN A 83 -2.57 -19.84 3.41
N LYS A 84 -2.95 -19.01 2.42
CA LYS A 84 -3.58 -19.43 1.15
C LYS A 84 -2.75 -19.09 -0.08
N SER A 85 -1.70 -18.29 0.06
CA SER A 85 -0.73 -17.93 -0.98
C SER A 85 0.69 -18.06 -0.43
N ASP A 86 1.66 -18.45 -1.27
CA ASP A 86 3.07 -18.48 -0.85
C ASP A 86 3.71 -17.08 -0.90
N VAL A 87 3.10 -16.16 -1.66
CA VAL A 87 3.62 -14.81 -1.91
C VAL A 87 2.50 -13.79 -1.88
N ILE A 88 2.71 -12.70 -1.16
CA ILE A 88 1.90 -11.48 -1.17
C ILE A 88 2.79 -10.33 -1.61
N GLU A 89 2.27 -9.42 -2.42
CA GLU A 89 2.97 -8.19 -2.78
C GLU A 89 2.26 -6.99 -2.16
N PHE A 90 3.00 -6.14 -1.46
CA PHE A 90 2.53 -4.84 -1.00
C PHE A 90 3.13 -3.74 -1.87
N TRP A 91 2.25 -2.96 -2.50
CA TRP A 91 2.59 -1.96 -3.49
C TRP A 91 2.28 -0.55 -2.99
N HIS A 92 3.17 0.39 -3.34
CA HIS A 92 2.97 1.83 -3.18
C HIS A 92 3.30 2.51 -4.50
N VAL A 93 2.27 3.05 -5.15
CA VAL A 93 2.31 3.49 -6.56
C VAL A 93 1.55 4.80 -6.75
N TRP A 94 1.79 5.44 -7.89
CA TRP A 94 0.88 6.45 -8.42
C TRP A 94 -0.16 5.76 -9.30
N LEU A 95 -1.45 6.05 -9.10
CA LEU A 95 -2.47 5.60 -10.04
C LEU A 95 -2.29 6.35 -11.36
N MET A 96 -1.90 5.62 -12.39
CA MET A 96 -1.72 6.15 -13.74
C MET A 96 -2.86 5.74 -14.66
N ASP A 97 -3.26 6.66 -15.53
CA ASP A 97 -3.91 6.30 -16.78
C ASP A 97 -2.84 5.85 -17.78
N TYR A 98 -3.20 4.86 -18.61
CA TYR A 98 -2.32 4.13 -19.54
C TYR A 98 -1.52 4.99 -20.54
N TYR A 99 -1.76 6.31 -20.59
CA TYR A 99 -1.22 7.26 -21.57
C TYR A 99 -0.46 8.45 -20.97
N GLU A 100 -0.26 8.51 -19.65
CA GLU A 100 0.21 9.75 -19.01
C GLU A 100 1.72 9.96 -19.07
N PHE A 101 2.51 8.94 -19.40
CA PHE A 101 3.97 9.04 -19.43
C PHE A 101 4.57 8.34 -20.63
N GLU A 102 5.50 9.01 -21.31
CA GLU A 102 6.31 8.41 -22.38
C GLU A 102 7.23 7.30 -21.83
N ASP A 103 7.58 7.38 -20.54
CA ASP A 103 8.44 6.45 -19.83
C ASP A 103 7.70 5.67 -18.73
N ARG A 104 7.87 4.35 -18.72
CA ARG A 104 7.31 3.47 -17.66
C ARG A 104 7.90 3.81 -16.28
N PRO A 105 7.15 3.70 -15.18
CA PRO A 105 7.65 3.90 -13.82
C PRO A 105 8.90 3.08 -13.51
N PHE A 106 9.79 3.60 -12.67
CA PHE A 106 10.90 2.81 -12.12
C PHE A 106 10.41 2.02 -10.91
N ILE A 107 10.60 0.69 -10.91
CA ILE A 107 10.06 -0.17 -9.84
C ILE A 107 11.19 -0.60 -8.90
N HIS A 108 11.14 -0.11 -7.66
CA HIS A 108 11.94 -0.59 -6.54
C HIS A 108 11.32 -1.86 -5.96
N ARG A 109 12.08 -2.97 -5.96
CA ARG A 109 11.63 -4.26 -5.42
C ARG A 109 12.48 -4.67 -4.23
N LYS A 110 11.82 -5.13 -3.17
CA LYS A 110 12.43 -5.75 -1.99
C LYS A 110 11.66 -7.03 -1.67
N ALA A 111 12.36 -8.06 -1.20
CA ALA A 111 11.75 -9.31 -0.75
C ALA A 111 12.07 -9.54 0.73
N ILE A 112 11.12 -10.07 1.49
CA ILE A 112 11.25 -10.36 2.92
C ILE A 112 10.39 -11.57 3.31
N SER A 113 10.81 -12.35 4.30
CA SER A 113 9.95 -13.37 4.91
C SER A 113 8.95 -12.73 5.87
N ILE A 114 7.77 -13.33 6.02
CA ILE A 114 6.77 -12.91 7.00
C ILE A 114 7.29 -12.92 8.44
N ASP A 115 8.27 -13.77 8.76
CA ASP A 115 8.90 -13.85 10.07
C ASP A 115 9.83 -12.66 10.37
N GLU A 116 10.34 -12.01 9.33
CA GLU A 116 11.22 -10.83 9.41
C GLU A 116 10.46 -9.51 9.22
N LEU A 117 9.20 -9.58 8.78
CA LEU A 117 8.37 -8.41 8.51
C LEU A 117 8.05 -7.67 9.81
N THR A 118 8.25 -6.36 9.79
CA THR A 118 8.00 -5.47 10.94
C THR A 118 7.25 -4.21 10.50
N THR A 119 6.74 -3.45 11.47
CA THR A 119 6.05 -2.18 11.21
C THR A 119 6.96 -1.15 10.54
N GLU A 120 8.27 -1.19 10.82
CA GLU A 120 9.26 -0.31 10.17
C GLU A 120 9.34 -0.56 8.66
N HIS A 121 9.23 -1.81 8.21
CA HIS A 121 9.19 -2.14 6.79
C HIS A 121 7.93 -1.61 6.11
N ILE A 122 6.79 -1.68 6.80
CA ILE A 122 5.52 -1.12 6.31
C ILE A 122 5.60 0.41 6.26
N LYS A 123 6.20 1.03 7.27
CA LYS A 123 6.44 2.47 7.31
C LYS A 123 7.38 2.96 6.21
N GLU A 124 8.43 2.18 5.92
CA GLU A 124 9.41 2.47 4.86
C GLU A 124 8.72 2.62 3.51
N ILE A 125 7.89 1.64 3.13
CA ILE A 125 7.15 1.68 1.86
C ILE A 125 6.00 2.70 1.90
N ASP A 126 5.33 2.89 3.03
CA ASP A 126 4.23 3.86 3.17
C ASP A 126 4.68 5.31 2.98
N ASN A 127 5.90 5.64 3.42
CA ASN A 127 6.51 6.96 3.29
C ASN A 127 7.39 7.11 2.04
N ALA A 128 7.46 6.09 1.19
CA ALA A 128 8.33 6.11 0.03
C ALA A 128 7.90 7.21 -0.95
N VAL A 129 8.86 8.01 -1.42
CA VAL A 129 8.56 9.16 -2.27
C VAL A 129 8.40 8.71 -3.72
N ILE A 130 7.19 8.79 -4.24
CA ILE A 130 6.84 8.42 -5.63
C ILE A 130 7.50 9.34 -6.67
N TRP A 131 7.69 10.62 -6.36
CA TRP A 131 8.27 11.60 -7.27
C TRP A 131 9.67 12.02 -6.81
N ASN A 132 10.55 12.40 -7.74
CA ASN A 132 11.85 13.00 -7.41
C ASN A 132 12.84 12.12 -6.62
N THR A 133 12.82 10.80 -6.81
CA THR A 133 14.01 9.97 -6.52
C THR A 133 15.15 10.42 -7.46
N PRO A 134 16.45 10.27 -7.13
CA PRO A 134 17.55 11.08 -7.68
C PRO A 134 17.94 10.79 -9.14
N ASP A 135 16.99 10.48 -10.00
CA ASP A 135 17.15 10.48 -11.44
C ASP A 135 16.95 11.90 -11.98
N LYS A 136 18.03 12.69 -11.97
CA LYS A 136 18.05 14.02 -12.60
C LYS A 136 17.83 13.97 -14.12
N MET A 137 17.89 12.78 -14.74
CA MET A 137 17.74 12.60 -16.17
C MET A 137 16.26 12.51 -16.59
N TYR A 138 15.39 12.00 -15.72
CA TYR A 138 13.95 11.84 -16.00
C TYR A 138 13.08 12.32 -14.81
N PRO A 139 12.97 13.64 -14.59
CA PRO A 139 12.27 14.20 -13.43
C PRO A 139 10.76 13.88 -13.41
N GLU A 140 10.17 13.57 -14.57
CA GLU A 140 8.74 13.24 -14.72
C GLU A 140 8.48 11.73 -14.62
N ARG A 141 9.48 10.91 -14.29
CA ARG A 141 9.31 9.46 -14.15
C ARG A 141 8.97 9.11 -12.70
N PRO A 142 7.80 8.50 -12.42
CA PRO A 142 7.47 8.09 -11.06
C PRO A 142 8.24 6.83 -10.65
N SER A 143 8.46 6.71 -9.34
CA SER A 143 9.04 5.55 -8.66
C SER A 143 7.96 4.78 -7.92
N PHE A 144 7.85 3.49 -8.25
CA PHE A 144 6.92 2.56 -7.61
C PHE A 144 7.69 1.63 -6.69
N TYR A 145 7.05 1.23 -5.60
CA TYR A 145 7.67 0.36 -4.60
C TYR A 145 6.84 -0.90 -4.44
N CYS A 146 7.52 -2.04 -4.44
CA CYS A 146 6.93 -3.35 -4.23
C CYS A 146 7.73 -4.10 -3.16
N LEU A 147 7.08 -4.40 -2.05
CA LEU A 147 7.58 -5.33 -1.03
C LEU A 147 6.93 -6.70 -1.26
N THR A 148 7.73 -7.65 -1.73
CA THR A 148 7.33 -9.06 -1.86
C THR A 148 7.51 -9.74 -0.51
N ILE A 149 6.44 -10.33 0.01
CA ILE A 149 6.40 -10.96 1.33
C ILE A 149 6.12 -12.44 1.11
N THR A 150 7.02 -13.30 1.57
CA THR A 150 6.90 -14.75 1.43
C THR A 150 6.57 -15.39 2.77
N ARG A 151 5.93 -16.57 2.73
CA ARG A 151 5.77 -17.41 3.91
C ARG A 151 7.13 -17.79 4.52
#